data_AF-A0A2C9WX38-F1
#
_entry.id   AF-A0A2C9WX38-F1
#
_cell.length_a   1.000
_cell.length_b   1.000
_cell.length_c   1.000
_cell.angle_alpha   90.00
_cell.angle_beta   90.00
_cell.angle_gamma   90.00
#
_symmetry.space_group_name_H-M   'P 1'
#
loop_
_entity.id
_entity.type
_entity.pdbx_description
1 polymer ?
#
loop_
_entity_poly.entity_id
_entity_poly.type
_entity_poly.pdbx_seq_one_letter_code
_entity_poly.pdbx_strand_id
1 'polypeptide(L)'
;MATQIEVAKHLDLSDRQVRNLIADGVLPGSKGRGGFDVDACRLAYIRYLRGLGNAQVKPETAPDSGDIDPLIEYRLTQERLRLTAAQSEAQELKNEVTKKRLIPAEFITFAFAKFIPAAGSIFDTVVMTLRRRHPDLTPGQLDSISRELTKARNTIAQAADRLPEWHDEFIDSAD
;
A
#
# COMPACT_ATOMS: atom_id res chain seq x y z
N MET A 1 -28.51 34.20 26.75
CA MET A 1 -29.43 33.20 26.18
C MET A 1 -29.36 33.34 24.69
N ALA A 2 -29.11 32.25 23.98
CA ALA A 2 -28.73 32.35 22.57
C ALA A 2 -29.93 32.33 21.64
N THR A 3 -29.81 33.01 20.51
CA THR A 3 -30.73 32.88 19.38
C THR A 3 -30.39 31.64 18.54
N GLN A 4 -31.31 31.24 17.67
CA GLN A 4 -31.09 30.13 16.74
C GLN A 4 -29.88 30.37 15.83
N ILE A 5 -29.68 31.63 15.40
CA ILE A 5 -28.55 32.07 14.58
C ILE A 5 -27.23 31.92 15.34
N GLU A 6 -27.22 32.25 16.63
CA GLU A 6 -26.04 32.11 17.48
C GLU A 6 -25.70 30.64 17.74
N VAL A 7 -26.70 29.77 17.92
CA VAL A 7 -26.49 28.32 18.01
C VAL A 7 -25.96 27.76 16.69
N ALA A 8 -26.52 28.20 15.56
CA ALA A 8 -26.07 27.80 14.23
C ALA A 8 -24.60 28.17 14.01
N LYS A 9 -24.22 29.42 14.32
CA LYS A 9 -22.83 29.89 14.27
C LYS A 9 -21.92 29.12 15.22
N HIS A 10 -22.40 28.80 16.42
CA HIS A 10 -21.63 28.09 17.44
C HIS A 10 -21.36 26.62 17.08
N LEU A 11 -22.30 25.97 16.38
CA LEU A 11 -22.17 24.58 15.93
C LEU A 11 -21.59 24.45 14.51
N ASP A 12 -21.28 25.57 13.85
CA ASP A 12 -20.88 25.64 12.44
C ASP A 12 -21.89 24.97 11.49
N LEU A 13 -23.17 25.32 11.67
CA LEU A 13 -24.31 24.81 10.91
C LEU A 13 -25.12 25.93 10.27
N SER A 14 -25.91 25.60 9.24
CA SER A 14 -26.92 26.53 8.72
C SER A 14 -28.11 26.63 9.69
N ASP A 15 -28.78 27.79 9.72
CA ASP A 15 -29.99 28.00 10.50
C ASP A 15 -31.11 26.99 10.18
N ARG A 16 -31.18 26.58 8.90
CA ARG A 16 -32.08 25.52 8.44
C ARG A 16 -31.71 24.17 9.07
N GLN A 17 -30.43 23.83 9.10
CA GLN A 17 -29.98 22.56 9.67
C GLN A 17 -30.23 22.48 11.17
N VAL A 18 -30.08 23.60 11.90
CA VAL A 18 -30.45 23.66 13.32
C VAL A 18 -31.94 23.36 13.51
N ARG A 19 -32.83 23.89 12.65
CA ARG A 19 -34.26 23.57 12.71
C ARG A 19 -34.57 22.10 12.42
N ASN A 20 -33.93 21.51 11.42
CA ASN A 20 -34.11 20.09 11.11
C ASN A 20 -33.70 19.23 12.31
N LEU A 21 -32.50 19.45 12.85
CA LEU A 21 -32.01 18.69 14.01
C LEU A 21 -32.86 18.86 15.27
N ILE A 22 -33.55 20.00 15.44
CA ILE A 22 -34.54 20.17 16.51
C ILE A 22 -35.80 19.34 16.21
N ALA A 23 -36.29 19.35 14.97
CA ALA A 23 -37.45 18.57 14.55
C ALA A 23 -37.21 17.05 14.68
N ASP A 24 -35.98 16.60 14.42
CA ASP A 24 -35.57 15.19 14.56
C ASP A 24 -35.32 14.77 16.01
N GLY A 25 -35.48 15.70 16.96
CA GLY A 25 -35.23 15.45 18.38
C GLY A 25 -33.75 15.31 18.75
N VAL A 26 -32.83 15.66 17.85
CA VAL A 26 -31.38 15.62 18.08
C VAL A 26 -30.94 16.80 18.93
N LEU A 27 -31.37 18.02 18.58
CA LEU A 27 -31.06 19.24 19.34
C LEU A 27 -32.22 19.64 20.26
N PRO A 28 -31.94 20.15 21.48
CA PRO A 28 -32.97 20.66 22.36
C PRO A 28 -33.59 21.96 21.81
N GLY A 29 -34.92 22.07 21.87
CA GLY A 29 -35.65 23.26 21.45
C GLY A 29 -35.47 24.48 22.38
N SER A 30 -35.84 25.66 21.88
CA SER A 30 -35.78 26.92 22.65
C SER A 30 -36.73 26.90 23.85
N LYS A 31 -36.29 27.43 24.98
CA LYS A 31 -37.11 27.61 26.20
C LYS A 31 -37.94 28.91 26.16
N GLY A 32 -38.55 29.21 25.02
CA GLY A 32 -39.38 30.41 24.82
C GLY A 32 -38.62 31.71 25.04
N ARG A 33 -39.06 32.55 26.00
CA ARG A 33 -38.33 33.78 26.39
C ARG A 33 -36.92 33.51 26.91
N GLY A 34 -36.63 32.25 27.26
CA GLY A 34 -35.32 31.79 27.68
C GLY A 34 -34.33 31.48 26.54
N GLY A 35 -34.73 31.55 25.28
CA GLY A 35 -33.85 31.23 24.15
C GLY A 35 -33.25 29.81 24.22
N PHE A 36 -32.16 29.61 23.48
CA PHE A 36 -31.42 28.34 23.44
C PHE A 36 -30.31 28.27 24.48
N ASP A 37 -30.13 27.06 25.01
CA ASP A 37 -29.00 26.67 25.83
C ASP A 37 -27.89 26.13 24.92
N VAL A 38 -26.85 26.94 24.72
CA VAL A 38 -25.75 26.65 23.79
C VAL A 38 -24.96 25.42 24.21
N ASP A 39 -24.73 25.24 25.52
CA ASP A 39 -23.95 24.11 26.03
C ASP A 39 -24.74 22.80 25.90
N ALA A 40 -26.06 22.83 26.14
CA ALA A 40 -26.93 21.70 25.88
C ALA A 40 -26.97 21.34 24.39
N CYS A 41 -27.07 22.32 23.50
CA CYS A 41 -27.02 22.11 22.04
C CYS A 41 -25.67 21.52 21.61
N ARG A 42 -24.56 22.04 22.12
CA ARG A 42 -23.20 21.52 21.84
C ARG A 42 -23.06 20.06 22.25
N LEU A 43 -23.48 19.72 23.47
CA LEU A 43 -23.39 18.34 23.98
C LEU A 43 -24.27 17.37 23.18
N ALA A 44 -25.49 17.79 22.84
CA ALA A 44 -26.41 16.99 22.04
C ALA A 44 -25.84 16.72 20.63
N TYR A 45 -25.29 17.74 19.98
CA TYR A 45 -24.67 17.60 18.66
C TYR A 45 -23.42 16.70 18.68
N ILE A 46 -22.56 16.84 19.68
CA ILE A 46 -21.38 15.96 19.83
C ILE A 46 -21.80 14.50 20.00
N ARG A 47 -22.86 14.22 20.78
CA ARG A 47 -23.40 12.86 20.94
C ARG A 47 -23.93 12.31 19.61
N TYR A 48 -24.63 13.14 18.84
CA TYR A 48 -25.10 12.80 17.51
C TYR A 48 -23.95 12.43 16.55
N LEU A 49 -22.90 13.26 16.47
CA LEU A 49 -21.72 13.00 15.64
C LEU A 49 -20.99 11.70 16.05
N ARG A 50 -20.89 11.43 17.36
CA ARG A 50 -20.33 10.16 17.85
C ARG A 50 -21.19 8.95 17.47
N GLY A 51 -22.51 9.10 17.51
CA GLY A 51 -23.45 8.06 17.08
C GLY A 51 -23.35 7.75 15.59
N LEU A 52 -23.12 8.77 14.76
CA LEU A 52 -22.83 8.62 13.32
C LEU A 52 -21.52 7.86 13.08
N GLY A 53 -20.45 8.22 13.78
CA GLY A 53 -19.15 7.55 13.67
C GLY A 53 -19.17 6.09 14.10
N ASN A 54 -20.06 5.72 15.04
CA ASN A 54 -20.23 4.36 15.54
C ASN A 54 -21.39 3.59 14.86
N ALA A 55 -21.97 4.14 13.79
CA ALA A 55 -23.12 3.57 13.06
C ALA A 55 -24.38 3.28 13.92
N GLN A 56 -24.50 3.88 15.11
CA GLN A 56 -25.66 3.75 15.99
C GLN A 56 -26.79 4.70 15.61
N VAL A 57 -26.46 5.77 14.87
CA VAL A 57 -27.42 6.76 14.36
C VAL A 57 -27.31 6.75 12.83
N LYS A 58 -28.45 6.60 12.14
CA LYS A 58 -28.49 6.74 10.68
C LYS A 58 -28.39 8.23 10.34
N PRO A 59 -27.46 8.67 9.46
CA PRO A 59 -27.50 10.04 8.95
C PRO A 59 -28.83 10.28 8.23
N GLU A 60 -29.37 11.49 8.38
CA GLU A 60 -30.41 11.95 7.46
C GLU A 60 -29.86 11.85 6.02
N THR A 61 -30.61 11.18 5.15
CA THR A 61 -30.42 11.32 3.71
C THR A 61 -30.47 12.82 3.37
N ALA A 62 -29.45 13.29 2.66
CA ALA A 62 -29.34 14.67 2.20
C ALA A 62 -30.69 15.18 1.64
N PRO A 63 -31.02 16.46 1.80
CA PRO A 63 -32.23 17.02 1.19
C PRO A 63 -32.19 16.69 -0.29
N ASP A 64 -33.33 16.21 -0.79
CA ASP A 64 -33.62 15.76 -2.16
C ASP A 64 -33.21 16.82 -3.20
N SER A 65 -31.90 16.95 -3.44
CA SER A 65 -31.35 17.59 -4.62
C SER A 65 -31.45 16.51 -5.68
N GLY A 66 -32.55 16.55 -6.44
CA GLY A 66 -32.98 15.53 -7.40
C GLY A 66 -32.03 15.28 -8.57
N ASP A 67 -30.84 14.77 -8.27
CA ASP A 67 -29.89 14.20 -9.22
C ASP A 67 -28.92 13.20 -8.52
N ILE A 68 -29.37 12.56 -7.45
CA ILE A 68 -28.64 11.44 -6.83
C ILE A 68 -28.99 10.19 -7.64
N ASP A 69 -28.04 9.71 -8.45
CA ASP A 69 -28.18 8.47 -9.21
C ASP A 69 -28.67 7.33 -8.28
N PRO A 70 -29.87 6.77 -8.52
CA PRO A 70 -30.47 5.74 -7.67
C PRO A 70 -29.61 4.48 -7.50
N LEU A 71 -28.61 4.29 -8.37
CA LEU A 71 -27.68 3.16 -8.35
C LEU A 71 -26.34 3.46 -7.68
N ILE A 72 -26.13 4.63 -7.04
CA ILE A 72 -24.85 4.98 -6.40
C ILE A 72 -24.40 3.91 -5.39
N GLU A 73 -25.30 3.43 -4.53
CA GLU A 73 -24.96 2.38 -3.56
C GLU A 73 -24.57 1.06 -4.23
N TYR A 74 -25.25 0.69 -5.32
CA TYR A 74 -24.96 -0.50 -6.10
C TYR A 74 -23.58 -0.38 -6.77
N ARG A 75 -23.27 0.75 -7.41
CA ARG A 75 -21.96 1.03 -8.02
C ARG A 75 -20.84 1.02 -6.99
N LEU A 76 -21.07 1.63 -5.82
CA LEU A 76 -20.11 1.62 -4.72
C LEU A 76 -19.86 0.20 -4.20
N THR A 77 -20.90 -0.63 -4.15
CA THR A 77 -20.79 -2.04 -3.74
C THR A 77 -19.99 -2.85 -4.76
N GLN A 78 -20.20 -2.62 -6.06
CA GLN A 78 -19.41 -3.25 -7.11
C GLN A 78 -17.93 -2.87 -7.03
N GLU A 79 -17.62 -1.58 -6.83
CA GLU A 79 -16.24 -1.11 -6.70
C GLU A 79 -15.56 -1.66 -5.43
N ARG A 80 -16.30 -1.75 -4.32
CA ARG A 80 -15.81 -2.43 -3.11
C ARG A 80 -15.51 -3.91 -3.37
N LEU A 81 -16.39 -4.61 -4.08
CA LEU A 81 -16.17 -6.01 -4.43
C LEU A 81 -14.92 -6.19 -5.31
N ARG A 82 -14.72 -5.32 -6.30
CA ARG A 82 -13.49 -5.31 -7.13
C ARG A 82 -12.25 -5.07 -6.31
N LEU A 83 -12.27 -4.07 -5.41
CA LEU A 83 -11.16 -3.76 -4.53
C LEU A 83 -10.83 -4.95 -3.61
N THR A 84 -11.86 -5.56 -3.00
CA THR A 84 -11.67 -6.73 -2.13
C THR A 84 -11.13 -7.93 -2.90
N ALA A 85 -11.58 -8.17 -4.13
CA ALA A 85 -11.06 -9.24 -4.99
C ALA A 85 -9.58 -9.01 -5.35
N ALA A 86 -9.21 -7.79 -5.75
CA ALA A 86 -7.82 -7.43 -6.04
C ALA A 86 -6.93 -7.56 -4.79
N GLN A 87 -7.45 -7.20 -3.61
CA GLN A 87 -6.74 -7.37 -2.34
C GLN A 87 -6.55 -8.85 -1.99
N SER A 88 -7.57 -9.70 -2.20
CA SER A 88 -7.43 -11.14 -1.95
C SER A 88 -6.41 -11.78 -2.88
N GLU A 89 -6.43 -11.45 -4.17
CA GLU A 89 -5.47 -11.97 -5.15
C GLU A 89 -4.04 -11.54 -4.80
N ALA A 90 -3.84 -10.27 -4.46
CA ALA A 90 -2.54 -9.77 -4.01
C ALA A 90 -2.06 -10.50 -2.74
N GLN A 91 -2.96 -10.84 -1.83
CA GLN A 91 -2.63 -11.60 -0.63
C GLN A 91 -2.31 -13.07 -0.94
N GLU A 92 -3.03 -13.69 -1.88
CA GLU A 92 -2.74 -15.05 -2.35
C GLU A 92 -1.35 -15.13 -2.99
N LEU A 93 -0.99 -14.18 -3.86
CA LEU A 93 0.35 -14.09 -4.43
C LEU A 93 1.43 -13.96 -3.34
N LYS A 94 1.22 -13.10 -2.33
CA LYS A 94 2.14 -12.98 -1.18
C LYS A 94 2.25 -14.28 -0.38
N ASN A 95 1.14 -14.99 -0.20
CA ASN A 95 1.14 -16.27 0.49
C ASN A 95 1.92 -17.32 -0.29
N GLU A 96 1.81 -17.35 -1.63
CA GLU A 96 2.56 -18.29 -2.48
C GLU A 96 4.07 -17.95 -2.52
N VAL A 97 4.44 -16.66 -2.47
CA VAL A 97 5.83 -16.23 -2.23
C VAL A 97 6.34 -16.75 -0.89
N THR A 98 5.55 -16.58 0.17
CA THR A 98 5.91 -17.02 1.53
C THR A 98 6.06 -18.55 1.60
N LYS A 99 5.22 -19.30 0.90
CA LYS A 99 5.31 -20.76 0.75
C LYS A 99 6.44 -21.22 -0.19
N LYS A 100 7.22 -20.28 -0.76
CA LYS A 100 8.31 -20.54 -1.72
C LYS A 100 7.86 -21.24 -3.02
N ARG A 101 6.60 -21.07 -3.39
CA ARG A 101 6.04 -21.59 -4.66
C ARG A 101 6.12 -20.57 -5.79
N LEU A 102 6.21 -19.29 -5.43
CA LEU A 102 6.45 -18.18 -6.36
C LEU A 102 7.71 -17.43 -5.94
N ILE A 103 8.62 -17.16 -6.87
CA ILE A 103 9.81 -16.34 -6.61
C ILE A 103 9.63 -15.03 -7.37
N PRO A 104 9.61 -13.87 -6.70
CA PRO A 104 9.56 -12.58 -7.40
C PRO A 104 10.78 -12.44 -8.32
N ALA A 105 10.58 -11.99 -9.57
CA ALA A 105 11.69 -11.78 -10.49
C ALA A 105 12.77 -10.84 -9.91
N GLU A 106 12.33 -9.78 -9.21
CA GLU A 106 13.22 -8.83 -8.50
C GLU A 106 14.11 -9.51 -7.44
N PHE A 107 13.63 -10.59 -6.80
CA PHE A 107 14.41 -11.34 -5.84
C PHE A 107 15.62 -12.00 -6.51
N ILE A 108 15.48 -12.48 -7.75
CA ILE A 108 16.58 -13.13 -8.45
C ILE A 108 17.67 -12.11 -8.76
N THR A 109 17.33 -10.94 -9.28
CA THR A 109 18.29 -9.84 -9.50
C THR A 109 18.98 -9.43 -8.20
N PHE A 110 18.22 -9.29 -7.11
CA PHE A 110 18.77 -8.99 -5.78
C PHE A 110 19.73 -10.09 -5.28
N ALA A 111 19.37 -11.36 -5.43
CA ALA A 111 20.19 -12.48 -5.00
C ALA A 111 21.50 -12.55 -5.80
N PHE A 112 21.44 -12.34 -7.12
CA PHE A 112 22.62 -12.34 -7.99
C PHE A 112 23.55 -11.16 -7.67
N ALA A 113 23.01 -9.97 -7.41
CA ALA A 113 23.80 -8.81 -6.98
C ALA A 113 24.63 -9.07 -5.70
N LYS A 114 24.18 -10.00 -4.84
CA LYS A 114 24.94 -10.45 -3.66
C LYS A 114 25.88 -11.61 -3.93
N PHE A 115 25.42 -12.59 -4.72
CA PHE A 115 26.17 -13.82 -4.98
C PHE A 115 27.37 -13.59 -5.90
N ILE A 116 27.20 -12.79 -6.96
CA ILE A 116 28.22 -12.53 -7.97
C ILE A 116 29.50 -11.91 -7.36
N PRO A 117 29.45 -10.84 -6.54
CA PRO A 117 30.64 -10.30 -5.91
C PRO A 117 31.32 -11.29 -4.94
N ALA A 118 30.52 -12.07 -4.20
CA ALA A 118 31.04 -13.09 -3.31
C ALA A 118 31.81 -14.18 -4.08
N ALA A 119 31.25 -14.68 -5.19
CA ALA A 119 31.95 -15.60 -6.09
C ALA A 119 33.19 -14.96 -6.74
N GLY A 120 33.10 -13.69 -7.14
CA GLY A 120 34.20 -12.89 -7.68
C GLY A 120 35.43 -12.86 -6.75
N SER A 121 35.20 -12.68 -5.45
CA SER A 121 36.26 -12.66 -4.44
C SER A 121 37.00 -14.00 -4.32
N ILE A 122 36.30 -15.13 -4.51
CA ILE A 122 36.94 -16.45 -4.51
C ILE A 122 37.92 -16.53 -5.67
N PHE A 123 37.52 -16.09 -6.87
CA PHE A 123 38.40 -16.10 -8.05
C PHE A 123 39.68 -15.26 -7.87
N ASP A 124 39.64 -14.13 -7.15
CA ASP A 124 40.84 -13.34 -6.85
C ASP A 124 41.85 -14.14 -6.01
N THR A 125 41.35 -14.97 -5.10
CA THR A 125 42.20 -15.76 -4.21
C THR A 125 42.75 -17.04 -4.86
N VAL A 126 42.14 -17.51 -5.96
CA VAL A 126 42.55 -18.76 -6.63
C VAL A 126 43.99 -18.67 -7.14
N VAL A 127 44.35 -17.58 -7.84
CA VAL A 127 45.70 -17.41 -8.41
C VAL A 127 46.76 -17.38 -7.30
N MET A 128 46.52 -16.65 -6.22
CA MET A 128 47.42 -16.61 -5.07
C MET A 128 47.53 -17.98 -4.37
N THR A 129 46.41 -18.69 -4.25
CA THR A 129 46.38 -20.02 -3.64
C THR A 129 47.14 -21.04 -4.48
N LEU A 130 46.99 -21.01 -5.80
CA LEU A 130 47.72 -21.85 -6.74
C LEU A 130 49.22 -21.58 -6.67
N ARG A 131 49.63 -20.31 -6.70
CA ARG A 131 51.05 -19.93 -6.55
C ARG A 131 51.66 -20.44 -5.24
N ARG A 132 50.89 -20.48 -4.15
CA ARG A 132 51.35 -20.99 -2.85
C ARG A 132 51.40 -22.52 -2.79
N ARG A 133 50.43 -23.22 -3.39
CA ARG A 133 50.31 -24.69 -3.32
C ARG A 133 51.07 -25.44 -4.40
N HIS A 134 51.35 -24.79 -5.53
CA HIS A 134 52.03 -25.35 -6.70
C HIS A 134 53.18 -24.44 -7.13
N PRO A 135 54.33 -24.48 -6.42
CA PRO A 135 55.49 -23.63 -6.72
C PRO A 135 56.14 -23.93 -8.08
N ASP A 136 55.82 -25.08 -8.67
CA ASP A 136 56.22 -25.58 -9.99
C ASP A 136 55.51 -24.86 -11.15
N LEU A 137 54.39 -24.16 -10.88
CA LEU A 137 53.72 -23.35 -11.89
C LEU A 137 54.57 -22.14 -12.28
N THR A 138 54.81 -22.01 -13.57
CA THR A 138 55.53 -20.85 -14.11
C THR A 138 54.68 -19.57 -14.03
N PRO A 139 55.29 -18.38 -13.95
CA PRO A 139 54.57 -17.11 -14.00
C PRO A 139 53.64 -16.99 -15.21
N GLY A 140 54.08 -17.44 -16.40
CA GLY A 140 53.28 -17.41 -17.62
C GLY A 140 52.02 -18.30 -17.55
N GLN A 141 52.09 -19.45 -16.89
CA GLN A 141 50.91 -20.30 -16.66
C GLN A 141 49.92 -19.64 -15.69
N LEU A 142 50.41 -19.03 -14.61
CA LEU A 142 49.58 -18.30 -13.65
C LEU A 142 48.90 -17.08 -14.31
N ASP A 143 49.60 -16.36 -15.18
CA ASP A 143 49.04 -15.24 -15.95
C ASP A 143 47.96 -15.72 -16.92
N SER A 144 48.15 -16.86 -17.58
CA SER A 144 47.12 -17.44 -18.46
C SER A 144 45.87 -17.84 -17.68
N ILE A 145 46.02 -18.45 -16.50
CA ILE A 145 44.90 -18.79 -15.62
C ILE A 145 44.17 -17.52 -15.17
N SER A 146 44.93 -16.49 -14.76
CA SER A 146 44.36 -15.21 -14.33
C SER A 146 43.50 -14.54 -15.42
N ARG A 147 43.96 -14.59 -16.68
CA ARG A 147 43.18 -14.07 -17.83
C ARG A 147 41.86 -14.82 -18.01
N GLU A 148 41.86 -16.15 -17.95
CA GLU A 148 40.63 -16.94 -18.07
C GLU A 148 39.67 -16.71 -16.90
N LEU A 149 40.18 -16.60 -15.68
CA LEU A 149 39.36 -16.23 -14.51
C LEU A 149 38.73 -14.84 -14.65
N THR A 150 39.46 -13.89 -15.22
CA THR A 150 38.94 -12.54 -15.49
C THR A 150 37.79 -12.57 -16.51
N LYS A 151 37.92 -13.37 -17.59
CA LYS A 151 36.82 -13.56 -18.56
C LYS A 151 35.59 -14.16 -17.88
N ALA A 152 35.77 -15.24 -17.11
CA ALA A 152 34.69 -15.88 -16.37
C ALA A 152 33.98 -14.90 -15.42
N ARG A 153 34.75 -14.09 -14.66
CA ARG A 153 34.19 -13.04 -13.79
C ARG A 153 33.34 -12.04 -14.57
N ASN A 154 33.84 -11.54 -15.69
CA ASN A 154 33.12 -10.55 -16.48
C ASN A 154 31.80 -11.11 -17.04
N THR A 155 31.80 -12.37 -17.48
CA THR A 155 30.57 -13.06 -17.91
C THR A 155 29.58 -13.20 -16.77
N ILE A 156 30.05 -13.59 -15.57
CA ILE A 156 29.20 -13.73 -14.39
C ILE A 156 28.66 -12.37 -13.94
N ALA A 157 29.46 -11.31 -14.01
CA ALA A 157 29.02 -9.95 -13.68
C ALA A 157 27.88 -9.47 -14.58
N GLN A 158 27.92 -9.81 -15.87
CA GLN A 158 26.87 -9.49 -16.83
C GLN A 158 25.61 -10.37 -16.67
N ALA A 159 25.68 -11.48 -15.92
CA ALA A 159 24.55 -12.39 -15.78
C ALA A 159 23.38 -11.75 -15.01
N ALA A 160 23.64 -10.83 -14.07
CA ALA A 160 22.57 -10.10 -13.37
C ALA A 160 21.77 -9.19 -14.31
N ASP A 161 22.45 -8.53 -15.26
CA ASP A 161 21.82 -7.60 -16.20
C ASP A 161 21.00 -8.32 -17.27
N ARG A 162 21.39 -9.54 -17.65
CA ARG A 162 20.69 -10.39 -18.64
C ARG A 162 19.53 -11.19 -18.07
N LEU A 163 19.40 -11.20 -16.75
CA LEU A 163 18.44 -12.04 -16.04
C LEU A 163 16.97 -11.71 -16.37
N PRO A 164 16.58 -10.43 -16.58
CA PRO A 164 15.24 -10.09 -17.09
C PRO A 164 14.98 -10.66 -18.48
N GLU A 165 15.93 -10.55 -19.40
CA GLU A 165 15.79 -11.07 -20.77
C GLU A 165 15.56 -12.60 -20.76
N TRP A 166 16.34 -13.34 -19.97
CA TRP A 166 16.17 -14.80 -19.83
C TRP A 166 14.84 -15.19 -19.19
N HIS A 167 14.32 -14.35 -18.29
CA HIS A 167 13.01 -14.57 -17.69
C HIS A 167 11.89 -14.38 -18.72
N ASP A 168 12.01 -13.35 -19.57
CA ASP A 168 11.06 -13.11 -20.66
C ASP A 168 11.11 -14.26 -21.69
N GLU A 169 12.31 -14.69 -22.11
CA GLU A 169 12.50 -15.87 -22.98
C GLU A 169 11.86 -17.15 -22.40
N PHE A 170 11.96 -17.34 -21.08
CA PHE A 170 11.35 -18.49 -20.40
C PHE A 170 9.83 -18.44 -20.45
N ILE A 171 9.23 -17.26 -20.23
CA ILE A 171 7.77 -17.06 -20.34
C ILE A 171 7.33 -17.36 -21.77
N ASP A 172 8.00 -16.77 -22.77
CA ASP A 172 7.68 -16.96 -24.19
C ASP A 172 7.79 -18.42 -24.64
N SER A 173 8.63 -19.23 -23.97
CA SER A 173 8.78 -20.67 -24.25
C SER A 173 7.73 -21.56 -23.61
N ALA A 174 6.98 -21.03 -22.64
CA ALA A 174 5.96 -21.76 -21.89
C ALA A 174 4.54 -21.60 -22.47
N ASP A 175 4.36 -20.67 -23.41
CA ASP A 175 3.17 -20.48 -24.25
C ASP A 175 3.23 -21.33 -25.54
#